data_AF-A0A7W4TRG0-F1
#
_entry.id   AF-A0A7W4TRG0-F1
#
_cell.length_a   1.000
_cell.length_b   1.000
_cell.length_c   1.000
_cell.angle_alpha   90.00
_cell.angle_beta   90.00
_cell.angle_gamma   90.00
#
_symmetry.space_group_name_H-M   'P 1'
#
loop_
_entity.id
_entity.type
_entity.pdbx_description
1 polymer ?
#
loop_
_entity_poly.entity_id
_entity_poly.type
_entity_poly.pdbx_seq_one_letter_code
_entity_poly.pdbx_strand_id
1 'polypeptide(L)'
;MDHEDSTTVKSLKLPAGWRLQWRSDDHWRQVHARQHRVEMAGRLDPAEASDWTPWSGAEPLEGRGGGRWDGTPTWWSLVGELLDGAGVEVVLADGHRPPVLQVGRAWACTWVSPPQPATVHRGASELTFPFYKPDYLPD
;
A
#
# COMPACT_ATOMS: atom_id res chain seq x y z
N MET A 1 -0.20 11.05 37.07
CA MET A 1 0.41 11.89 36.01
C MET A 1 0.51 10.96 34.83
N ASP A 2 -0.61 10.81 34.13
CA ASP A 2 -0.75 9.87 33.03
C ASP A 2 0.05 10.42 31.85
N HIS A 3 1.05 9.67 31.42
CA HIS A 3 1.69 9.92 30.14
C HIS A 3 0.65 9.60 29.06
N GLU A 4 0.04 10.62 28.47
CA GLU A 4 -0.58 10.48 27.16
C GLU A 4 0.53 10.05 26.20
N ASP A 5 0.64 8.74 25.96
CA ASP A 5 1.41 8.20 24.84
C ASP A 5 0.77 8.74 23.57
N SER A 6 1.32 9.86 23.07
CA SER A 6 0.85 10.49 21.85
C SER A 6 1.15 9.56 20.68
N THR A 7 0.13 8.82 20.27
CA THR A 7 0.18 7.89 19.15
C THR A 7 0.64 8.61 17.88
N THR A 8 1.86 8.31 17.43
CA THR A 8 2.48 9.01 16.30
C THR A 8 2.12 8.32 14.99
N VAL A 9 1.56 9.08 14.04
CA VAL A 9 1.23 8.59 12.69
C VAL A 9 2.28 9.05 11.68
N LYS A 10 2.87 8.09 10.96
CA LYS A 10 3.74 8.31 9.80
C LYS A 10 2.95 8.03 8.52
N SER A 11 3.36 8.58 7.38
CA SER A 11 2.62 8.41 6.12
C SER A 11 3.51 8.40 4.88
N LEU A 12 3.15 7.58 3.90
CA LEU A 12 3.64 7.61 2.52
C LEU A 12 2.52 8.05 1.59
N LYS A 13 2.88 8.87 0.60
CA LYS A 13 1.95 9.22 -0.49
C LYS A 13 1.96 8.11 -1.52
N LEU A 14 0.77 7.72 -1.97
CA LEU A 14 0.53 6.78 -3.05
C LEU A 14 -0.18 7.52 -4.21
N PRO A 15 -0.19 6.96 -5.43
CA PRO A 15 -0.96 7.48 -6.55
C PRO A 15 -2.45 7.64 -6.24
N ALA A 16 -3.14 8.41 -7.10
CA ALA A 16 -4.58 8.66 -7.02
C ALA A 16 -5.06 9.19 -5.65
N GLY A 17 -4.19 9.92 -4.93
CA GLY A 17 -4.53 10.52 -3.65
C GLY A 17 -4.59 9.54 -2.49
N TRP A 18 -4.16 8.30 -2.67
CA TRP A 18 -4.03 7.35 -1.56
C TRP A 18 -2.81 7.66 -0.69
N ARG A 19 -2.87 7.21 0.56
CA ARG A 19 -1.76 7.26 1.50
C ARG A 19 -1.72 5.97 2.30
N LEU A 20 -0.52 5.43 2.47
CA LEU A 20 -0.25 4.37 3.45
C LEU A 20 0.17 5.04 4.76
N GLN A 21 -0.48 4.70 5.86
CA GLN A 21 -0.17 5.24 7.17
C GLN A 21 0.26 4.14 8.13
N TRP A 22 1.19 4.49 9.01
CA TRP A 22 1.66 3.64 10.09
C TRP A 22 1.50 4.38 11.41
N ARG A 23 1.06 3.66 12.42
CA ARG A 23 0.81 4.15 13.77
C ARG A 23 1.77 3.48 14.74
N SER A 24 2.22 4.19 15.77
CA SER A 24 3.26 3.72 16.69
C SER A 24 2.89 2.48 17.52
N ASP A 25 1.61 2.11 17.55
CA ASP A 25 1.06 0.92 18.20
C ASP A 25 0.91 -0.27 17.24
N ASP A 26 1.79 -0.35 16.22
CA ASP A 26 1.83 -1.39 15.20
C ASP A 26 0.54 -1.54 14.37
N HIS A 27 -0.20 -0.46 14.17
CA HIS A 27 -1.34 -0.43 13.25
C HIS A 27 -1.00 0.30 11.95
N TRP A 28 -1.63 -0.12 10.86
CA TRP A 28 -1.51 0.54 9.57
C TRP A 28 -2.87 0.65 8.88
N ARG A 29 -2.95 1.53 7.88
CA ARG A 29 -4.15 1.66 7.04
C ARG A 29 -3.83 2.33 5.72
N GLN A 30 -4.77 2.23 4.79
CA GLN A 30 -4.78 3.03 3.58
C GLN A 30 -5.90 4.06 3.63
N VAL A 31 -5.53 5.34 3.55
CA VAL A 31 -6.49 6.46 3.62
C VAL A 31 -6.49 7.24 2.33
N HIS A 32 -7.68 7.59 1.84
CA HIS A 32 -7.81 8.46 0.66
C HIS A 32 -7.66 9.94 1.06
N ALA A 33 -7.10 10.76 0.17
CA ALA A 33 -6.81 12.18 0.42
C ALA A 33 -8.02 13.01 0.85
N ARG A 34 -9.24 12.58 0.52
CA ARG A 34 -10.47 13.21 1.02
C ARG A 34 -10.62 13.03 2.52
N GLN A 35 -10.52 11.79 3.01
CA GLN A 35 -10.60 11.49 4.45
C GLN A 35 -9.42 12.11 5.19
N HIS A 36 -8.20 11.96 4.67
CA HIS A 36 -7.02 12.56 5.28
C HIS A 36 -7.13 14.09 5.43
N ARG A 37 -7.76 14.79 4.46
CA ARG A 37 -8.02 16.25 4.60
C ARG A 37 -9.04 16.57 5.69
N VAL A 38 -10.06 15.74 5.88
CA VAL A 38 -11.05 15.90 6.96
C VAL A 38 -10.38 15.70 8.32
N GLU A 39 -9.50 14.71 8.42
CA GLU A 39 -8.69 14.44 9.60
C GLU A 39 -7.74 15.59 9.95
N MET A 40 -7.00 16.10 8.96
CA MET A 40 -6.10 17.26 9.17
C MET A 40 -6.84 18.55 9.48
N ALA A 41 -8.13 18.65 9.15
CA ALA A 41 -8.98 19.75 9.55
C ALA A 41 -9.57 19.59 10.96
N GLY A 42 -9.21 18.52 11.69
CA GLY A 42 -9.72 18.24 13.04
C GLY A 42 -11.19 17.80 13.07
N ARG A 43 -11.76 17.41 11.93
CA ARG A 43 -13.18 17.03 11.82
C ARG A 43 -13.43 15.54 12.03
N LEU A 44 -12.37 14.75 12.05
CA LEU A 44 -12.34 13.33 12.36
C LEU A 44 -11.02 13.07 13.08
N ASP A 45 -11.06 12.37 14.21
CA ASP A 45 -9.84 11.92 14.87
C ASP A 45 -9.31 10.66 14.16
N PRO A 46 -8.08 10.67 13.60
CA PRO A 46 -7.45 9.47 13.09
C PRO A 46 -7.37 8.35 14.11
N ALA A 47 -7.17 8.64 15.41
CA ALA A 47 -7.02 7.62 16.44
C ALA A 47 -8.29 6.77 16.61
N GLU A 48 -9.45 7.41 16.45
CA GLU A 48 -10.79 6.81 16.57
C GLU A 48 -11.28 6.15 15.27
N ALA A 49 -10.49 6.21 14.19
CA ALA A 49 -10.89 5.62 12.93
C ALA A 49 -10.90 4.09 13.02
N SER A 50 -11.99 3.46 12.62
CA SER A 50 -12.14 2.00 12.68
C SER A 50 -11.40 1.25 11.56
N ASP A 51 -10.67 1.96 10.70
CA ASP A 51 -9.98 1.41 9.52
C ASP A 51 -8.50 1.07 9.78
N TRP A 52 -8.04 1.22 11.02
CA TRP A 52 -6.72 0.73 11.44
C TRP A 52 -6.70 -0.79 11.49
N THR A 53 -5.74 -1.37 10.79
CA THR A 53 -5.48 -2.81 10.77
C THR A 53 -4.26 -3.08 11.63
N PRO A 54 -4.33 -3.99 12.62
CA PRO A 54 -3.16 -4.41 13.39
C PRO A 54 -2.19 -5.15 12.46
N TRP A 55 -0.89 -4.88 12.60
CA TRP A 55 0.14 -5.63 11.90
C TRP A 55 0.05 -7.11 12.29
N SER A 56 -0.08 -7.97 11.28
CA SER A 56 -0.23 -9.42 11.47
C SER A 56 1.05 -10.19 11.14
N GLY A 57 1.98 -9.55 10.43
CA GLY A 57 3.11 -10.20 9.78
C GLY A 57 2.70 -11.10 8.62
N ALA A 58 1.42 -11.39 8.42
CA ALA A 58 0.98 -12.48 7.56
C ALA A 58 0.41 -11.99 6.22
N GLU A 59 -0.43 -10.94 6.19
CA GLU A 59 -1.14 -10.40 5.01
C GLU A 59 -1.86 -9.07 5.41
N PRO A 60 -2.32 -8.19 4.49
CA PRO A 60 -2.61 -8.38 3.08
C PRO A 60 -1.70 -7.62 2.12
N LEU A 61 -1.48 -8.23 0.96
CA LEU A 61 -0.93 -7.54 -0.19
C LEU A 61 -2.05 -7.00 -1.09
N GLU A 62 -2.24 -5.69 -1.11
CA GLU A 62 -3.27 -5.07 -1.93
C GLU A 62 -2.67 -4.46 -3.21
N GLY A 63 -3.22 -4.86 -4.36
CA GLY A 63 -2.92 -4.28 -5.66
C GLY A 63 -3.99 -3.29 -6.11
N ARG A 64 -3.55 -2.14 -6.64
CA ARG A 64 -4.44 -1.12 -7.22
C ARG A 64 -3.84 -0.60 -8.52
N GLY A 65 -4.70 -0.14 -9.42
CA GLY A 65 -4.26 0.56 -10.63
C GLY A 65 -5.33 1.48 -11.19
N GLY A 66 -4.94 2.34 -12.14
CA GLY A 66 -5.81 3.37 -12.70
C GLY A 66 -6.95 2.87 -13.62
N GLY A 67 -7.26 1.56 -13.59
CA GLY A 67 -8.46 0.98 -14.21
C GLY A 67 -8.48 0.93 -15.74
N ARG A 68 -7.40 1.32 -16.42
CA ARG A 68 -7.29 1.22 -17.89
C ARG A 68 -6.68 -0.12 -18.27
N TRP A 69 -7.39 -0.85 -19.13
CA TRP A 69 -7.01 -2.16 -19.65
C TRP A 69 -6.85 -2.16 -21.17
N ASP A 70 -6.75 -0.97 -21.77
CA ASP A 70 -6.58 -0.73 -23.21
C ASP A 70 -5.11 -0.77 -23.66
N GLY A 71 -4.21 -1.29 -22.82
CA GLY A 71 -2.77 -1.29 -23.04
C GLY A 71 -2.07 0.05 -22.78
N THR A 72 -2.81 1.12 -22.48
CA THR A 72 -2.22 2.42 -22.14
C THR A 72 -1.52 2.32 -20.78
N PRO A 73 -0.31 2.90 -20.63
CA PRO A 73 0.33 3.00 -19.33
C PRO A 73 -0.55 3.68 -18.29
N THR A 74 -0.66 3.06 -17.13
CA THR A 74 -1.39 3.60 -15.97
C THR A 74 -0.58 3.39 -14.71
N TRP A 75 -0.96 4.08 -13.64
CA TRP A 75 -0.32 3.89 -12.34
C TRP A 75 -0.76 2.56 -11.73
N TRP A 76 0.16 1.95 -10.99
CA TRP A 76 -0.05 0.75 -10.21
C TRP A 76 0.56 0.91 -8.83
N SER A 77 0.01 0.22 -7.85
CA SER A 77 0.58 0.14 -6.51
C SER A 77 0.36 -1.23 -5.88
N LEU A 78 1.38 -1.74 -5.22
CA LEU A 78 1.28 -2.82 -4.24
C LEU A 78 1.57 -2.25 -2.86
N VAL A 79 0.85 -2.71 -1.86
CA VAL A 79 1.11 -2.38 -0.46
C VAL A 79 1.01 -3.63 0.38
N GLY A 80 1.74 -3.69 1.48
CA GLY A 80 1.60 -4.79 2.42
C GLY A 80 2.47 -4.62 3.65
N GLU A 81 2.64 -5.71 4.39
CA GLU A 81 3.40 -5.76 5.63
C GLU A 81 4.81 -6.32 5.41
N LEU A 82 5.78 -5.85 6.20
CA LEU A 82 7.12 -6.41 6.28
C LEU A 82 7.13 -7.59 7.27
N LEU A 83 7.81 -8.68 6.92
CA LEU A 83 8.17 -9.70 7.91
C LEU A 83 9.36 -9.19 8.70
N ASP A 84 9.44 -9.56 9.97
CA ASP A 84 10.62 -9.26 10.77
C ASP A 84 11.89 -9.81 10.09
N GLY A 85 12.84 -8.91 9.81
CA GLY A 85 14.12 -9.25 9.19
C GLY A 85 14.09 -9.54 7.68
N ALA A 86 12.93 -9.42 7.00
CA ALA A 86 12.86 -9.64 5.55
C ALA A 86 12.78 -8.32 4.76
N GLY A 87 13.60 -8.22 3.72
CA GLY A 87 13.41 -7.22 2.67
C GLY A 87 12.22 -7.57 1.77
N VAL A 88 11.69 -6.56 1.07
CA VAL A 88 10.69 -6.73 0.02
C VAL A 88 11.26 -6.19 -1.28
N GLU A 89 11.13 -6.97 -2.35
CA GLU A 89 11.45 -6.58 -3.71
C GLU A 89 10.25 -6.82 -4.62
N VAL A 90 10.04 -5.91 -5.58
CA VAL A 90 9.02 -6.05 -6.63
C VAL A 90 9.72 -6.08 -7.98
N VAL A 91 9.38 -7.07 -8.80
CA VAL A 91 9.90 -7.25 -10.16
C VAL A 91 8.72 -7.34 -11.13
N LEU A 92 8.72 -6.52 -12.16
CA LEU A 92 7.70 -6.55 -13.22
C LEU A 92 8.05 -7.61 -14.27
N ALA A 93 7.07 -8.02 -15.09
CA ALA A 93 7.27 -9.02 -16.14
C ALA A 93 8.33 -8.62 -17.19
N ASP A 94 8.54 -7.31 -17.41
CA ASP A 94 9.60 -6.76 -18.26
C ASP A 94 10.99 -6.72 -17.58
N GLY A 95 11.09 -7.19 -16.34
CA GLY A 95 12.32 -7.20 -15.53
C GLY A 95 12.60 -5.88 -14.80
N HIS A 96 11.76 -4.85 -14.96
CA HIS A 96 11.89 -3.60 -14.23
C HIS A 96 11.65 -3.80 -12.73
N ARG A 97 12.42 -3.07 -11.90
CA ARG A 97 12.39 -3.18 -10.44
C ARG A 97 12.00 -1.83 -9.84
N PRO A 98 10.69 -1.54 -9.70
CA PRO A 98 10.24 -0.28 -9.13
C PRO A 98 10.65 -0.14 -7.66
N PRO A 99 10.81 1.08 -7.15
CA PRO A 99 11.24 1.31 -5.78
C PRO A 99 10.18 0.84 -4.77
N VAL A 100 10.66 0.18 -3.71
CA VAL A 100 9.86 -0.18 -2.54
C VAL A 100 10.13 0.85 -1.44
N LEU A 101 9.07 1.50 -0.96
CA LEU A 101 9.10 2.48 0.11
C LEU A 101 8.50 1.88 1.38
N GLN A 102 9.05 2.24 2.53
CA GLN A 102 8.64 1.70 3.83
C GLN A 102 8.16 2.80 4.78
N VAL A 103 7.16 2.47 5.60
CA VAL A 103 6.69 3.28 6.72
C VAL A 103 6.32 2.40 7.89
N GLY A 104 7.12 2.47 8.96
CA GLY A 104 7.02 1.49 10.05
C GLY A 104 7.27 0.08 9.54
N ARG A 105 6.36 -0.86 9.80
CA ARG A 105 6.40 -2.23 9.24
C ARG A 105 5.48 -2.42 8.04
N ALA A 106 4.95 -1.33 7.46
CA ALA A 106 4.22 -1.38 6.20
C ALA A 106 5.12 -0.90 5.05
N TRP A 107 4.87 -1.41 3.85
CA TRP A 107 5.58 -1.01 2.64
C TRP A 107 4.61 -0.74 1.49
N ALA A 108 5.09 0.04 0.52
CA ALA A 108 4.40 0.33 -0.71
C ALA A 108 5.38 0.35 -1.88
N CYS A 109 4.96 -0.17 -3.02
CA CYS A 109 5.66 -0.07 -4.28
C CYS A 109 4.72 0.52 -5.33
N THR A 110 5.19 1.50 -6.08
CA THR A 110 4.34 2.23 -7.04
C THR A 110 5.09 2.45 -8.34
N TRP A 111 4.42 2.25 -9.48
CA TRP A 111 5.02 2.42 -10.79
C TRP A 111 3.98 2.84 -11.84
N VAL A 112 4.44 3.12 -13.07
CA VAL A 112 3.58 3.39 -14.23
C VAL A 112 4.00 2.46 -15.36
N SER A 113 3.06 1.65 -15.85
CA SER A 113 3.28 0.73 -16.97
C SER A 113 1.97 0.34 -17.64
N PRO A 114 2.00 -0.24 -18.85
CA PRO A 114 0.90 -1.06 -19.33
C PRO A 114 0.56 -2.18 -18.31
N PRO A 115 -0.64 -2.78 -18.40
CA PRO A 115 -0.98 -3.91 -17.54
C PRO A 115 -0.01 -5.07 -17.73
N GLN A 116 0.66 -5.49 -16.66
CA GLN A 116 1.57 -6.63 -16.64
C GLN A 116 1.66 -7.22 -15.23
N PRO A 117 1.99 -8.52 -15.09
CA PRO A 117 2.23 -9.13 -13.79
C PRO A 117 3.35 -8.45 -13.02
N ALA A 118 3.25 -8.48 -11.69
CA ALA A 118 4.32 -8.09 -10.78
C ALA A 118 4.58 -9.22 -9.79
N THR A 119 5.84 -9.58 -9.59
CA THR A 119 6.28 -10.58 -8.64
C THR A 119 6.85 -9.90 -7.42
N VAL A 120 6.41 -10.31 -6.24
CA VAL A 120 6.87 -9.81 -4.94
C VAL A 120 7.69 -10.87 -4.26
N HIS A 121 8.94 -10.55 -3.96
CA HIS A 121 9.83 -11.38 -3.18
C HIS A 121 9.89 -10.85 -1.75
N ARG A 122 9.55 -11.70 -0.77
CA ARG A 122 9.51 -11.37 0.67
C ARG A 122 10.15 -12.52 1.44
N GLY A 123 11.42 -12.37 1.80
CA GLY A 123 12.18 -13.46 2.42
C GLY A 123 12.28 -14.68 1.49
N ALA A 124 11.78 -15.83 1.94
CA ALA A 124 11.72 -17.06 1.13
C ALA A 124 10.42 -17.20 0.31
N SER A 125 9.47 -16.28 0.47
CA SER A 125 8.19 -16.32 -0.23
C SER A 125 8.23 -15.49 -1.51
N GLU A 126 7.57 -16.01 -2.53
CA GLU A 126 7.35 -15.35 -3.80
C GLU A 126 5.85 -15.35 -4.11
N LEU A 127 5.30 -14.17 -4.40
CA LEU A 127 3.90 -13.98 -4.74
C LEU A 127 3.81 -13.24 -6.06
N THR A 128 3.18 -13.87 -7.06
CA THR A 128 2.92 -13.22 -8.36
C THR A 128 1.52 -12.62 -8.34
N PHE A 129 1.44 -11.33 -8.62
CA PHE A 129 0.19 -10.58 -8.74
C PHE A 129 -0.16 -10.48 -10.20
N PRO A 130 -1.19 -11.21 -10.62
CA PRO A 130 -1.74 -11.00 -11.94
C PRO A 130 -2.58 -9.73 -11.91
N PHE A 131 -2.05 -8.66 -12.50
CA PHE A 131 -2.91 -7.59 -12.98
C PHE A 131 -3.51 -8.09 -14.31
N TYR A 132 -4.52 -8.97 -14.23
CA TYR A 132 -5.33 -9.37 -15.39
C TYR A 132 -6.48 -8.39 -15.58
N LYS A 133 -6.83 -8.15 -16.85
CA LYS A 133 -8.09 -7.52 -17.21
C LYS A 133 -9.23 -8.34 -16.62
N PRO A 134 -10.11 -7.76 -15.79
CA PRO A 134 -11.25 -8.50 -15.29
C PRO A 134 -12.14 -8.98 -16.44
N ASP A 135 -12.56 -10.24 -16.40
CA ASP A 135 -13.34 -10.90 -17.47
C ASP A 135 -14.66 -10.18 -17.83
N TYR A 136 -15.15 -9.30 -16.96
CA TYR A 136 -16.35 -8.49 -17.19
C TYR A 136 -16.11 -7.21 -18.01
N LEU A 137 -14.86 -6.86 -18.33
CA LEU A 137 -14.56 -5.74 -19.22
C LEU A 137 -14.49 -6.22 -20.68
N PRO A 138 -15.14 -5.54 -21.63
CA PRO A 138 -15.12 -5.92 -23.04
C PRO A 138 -13.72 -5.79 -23.65
N ASP A 139 -13.39 -6.65 -24.62
CA ASP A 139 -12.17 -6.64 -25.46
C ASP A 139 -11.99 -5.36 -26.28
#